data_AF-R7TRD7-F1
#
_entry.id   AF-R7TRD7-F1
#
_cell.length_a   1.000
_cell.length_b   1.000
_cell.length_c   1.000
_cell.angle_alpha   90.00
_cell.angle_beta   90.00
_cell.angle_gamma   90.00
#
_symmetry.space_group_name_H-M   'P 1'
#
loop_
_entity.id
_entity.type
_entity.pdbx_description
1 polymer ?
#
loop_
_entity_poly.entity_id
_entity_poly.type
_entity_poly.pdbx_seq_one_letter_code
_entity_poly.pdbx_strand_id
1 'polypeptide(L)'
;WVLPNWFDDLWTGYAPKVSNCTKEQMIAVLDRSLYVGQMTYNPSEEIGISGRTAKSFDETFLEYSGGVWPIGSAFRIITYDSVWHAALGLNATLSKLIDSGSNKRLENFVYSDIEMADLISESVREVSFDGISGHIQMDEYGATHPLIAVTQQLGDTRKLIAYYNIEDSVLTLVDGGPVWTDGVTPKDSSAVVLDHIRVSSALYGIMSFLALIGIVQGIGYFAVNTHYRTTRIIKMSSPNINNLVIAGCLLSFATVFVADVKMAPLSTLAICNIRMITFTLGFSLAFGALFAKTWRVHVI
;
A
#
# COMPACT_ATOMS: atom_id res chain seq x y z
N TRP A 1 -8.59 -5.82 0.47
CA TRP A 1 -8.78 -6.92 1.44
C TRP A 1 -8.44 -8.23 0.79
N VAL A 2 -7.90 -9.20 1.53
CA VAL A 2 -7.71 -10.58 1.10
C VAL A 2 -8.55 -11.47 2.01
N LEU A 3 -9.45 -12.25 1.41
CA LEU A 3 -10.47 -13.05 2.07
C LEU A 3 -10.40 -14.50 1.56
N PRO A 4 -10.94 -15.47 2.30
CA PRO A 4 -11.00 -16.85 1.81
C PRO A 4 -12.18 -17.06 0.85
N ASN A 5 -12.02 -17.94 -0.15
CA ASN A 5 -12.97 -18.15 -1.25
C ASN A 5 -14.07 -19.21 -0.97
N TRP A 6 -14.29 -19.62 0.28
CA TRP A 6 -15.29 -20.66 0.62
C TRP A 6 -16.69 -20.11 0.94
N PHE A 7 -16.85 -18.78 0.97
CA PHE A 7 -18.17 -18.17 1.13
C PHE A 7 -18.98 -18.30 -0.16
N ASP A 8 -20.28 -18.55 -0.03
CA ASP A 8 -21.22 -18.44 -1.14
C ASP A 8 -21.09 -17.08 -1.84
N ASP A 9 -21.17 -17.04 -3.18
CA ASP A 9 -21.02 -15.79 -3.94
C ASP A 9 -22.09 -14.74 -3.56
N LEU A 10 -23.26 -15.20 -3.11
CA LEU A 10 -24.41 -14.37 -2.72
C LEU A 10 -24.49 -14.14 -1.20
N TRP A 11 -23.43 -14.45 -0.43
CA TRP A 11 -23.42 -14.32 1.03
C TRP A 11 -23.77 -12.91 1.52
N THR A 12 -23.45 -11.87 0.74
CA THR A 12 -23.77 -10.47 1.06
C THR A 12 -25.28 -10.21 1.14
N GLY A 13 -26.10 -11.05 0.49
CA GLY A 13 -27.55 -11.01 0.62
C GLY A 13 -28.08 -11.36 2.01
N TYR A 14 -27.27 -12.02 2.85
CA TYR A 14 -27.62 -12.30 4.25
C TYR A 14 -27.27 -11.15 5.19
N ALA A 15 -26.48 -10.16 4.77
CA ALA A 15 -26.04 -9.06 5.63
C ALA A 15 -27.19 -8.28 6.31
N PRO A 16 -28.33 -8.00 5.66
CA PRO A 16 -29.46 -7.30 6.30
C PRO A 16 -30.14 -8.11 7.41
N LYS A 17 -29.94 -9.44 7.45
CA LYS A 17 -30.52 -10.31 8.49
C LYS A 17 -29.70 -10.32 9.78
N VAL A 18 -28.41 -9.95 9.70
CA VAL A 18 -27.45 -10.06 10.80
C VAL A 18 -26.82 -8.73 11.20
N SER A 19 -27.08 -7.66 10.44
CA SER A 19 -26.49 -6.33 10.66
C SER A 19 -27.44 -5.23 10.18
N ASN A 20 -27.13 -3.98 10.54
CA ASN A 20 -27.84 -2.80 10.04
C ASN A 20 -27.37 -2.37 8.63
N CYS A 21 -26.53 -3.16 7.96
CA CYS A 21 -26.01 -2.86 6.63
C CYS A 21 -26.91 -3.47 5.54
N THR A 22 -27.13 -2.70 4.48
CA THR A 22 -27.74 -3.18 3.23
C THR A 22 -26.76 -4.02 2.41
N LYS A 23 -27.28 -4.81 1.47
CA LYS A 23 -26.44 -5.59 0.54
C LYS A 23 -25.53 -4.65 -0.26
N GLU A 24 -26.07 -3.53 -0.72
CA GLU A 24 -25.38 -2.55 -1.55
C GLU A 24 -24.23 -1.88 -0.78
N GLN A 25 -24.44 -1.55 0.49
CA GLN A 25 -23.37 -1.02 1.36
C GLN A 25 -22.25 -2.04 1.57
N MET A 26 -22.59 -3.32 1.76
CA MET A 26 -21.59 -4.37 1.89
C MET A 26 -20.77 -4.56 0.61
N ILE A 27 -21.44 -4.60 -0.54
CA ILE A 27 -20.77 -4.71 -1.85
C ILE A 27 -19.85 -3.51 -2.08
N ALA A 28 -20.27 -2.29 -1.73
CA ALA A 28 -19.44 -1.09 -1.86
C ALA A 28 -18.14 -1.17 -1.02
N VAL A 29 -18.19 -1.76 0.18
CA VAL A 29 -17.00 -1.96 1.03
C VAL A 29 -16.09 -3.07 0.52
N LEU A 30 -16.69 -4.11 -0.08
CA LEU A 30 -15.98 -5.27 -0.61
C LEU A 30 -15.45 -5.05 -2.02
N ASP A 31 -15.75 -3.93 -2.67
CA ASP A 31 -15.28 -3.67 -4.03
C ASP A 31 -13.77 -3.85 -4.13
N ARG A 32 -13.34 -4.59 -5.16
CA ARG A 32 -11.95 -4.94 -5.44
C ARG A 32 -11.24 -5.78 -4.37
N SER A 33 -11.96 -6.32 -3.39
CA SER A 33 -11.40 -7.33 -2.49
C SER A 33 -11.02 -8.60 -3.26
N LEU A 34 -9.95 -9.24 -2.79
CA LEU A 34 -9.43 -10.48 -3.35
C LEU A 34 -9.91 -11.65 -2.51
N TYR A 35 -10.33 -12.73 -3.16
CA TYR A 35 -10.70 -13.98 -2.53
C TYR A 35 -9.77 -15.08 -3.02
N VAL A 36 -9.22 -15.85 -2.08
CA VAL A 36 -8.24 -16.90 -2.36
C VAL A 36 -8.73 -18.22 -1.82
N GLY A 37 -8.66 -19.27 -2.63
CA GLY A 37 -8.99 -20.63 -2.20
C GLY A 37 -8.87 -21.65 -3.33
N GLN A 38 -9.18 -22.90 -3.00
CA GLN A 38 -9.11 -24.00 -3.96
C GLN A 38 -10.07 -23.77 -5.14
N MET A 39 -9.56 -24.03 -6.35
CA MET A 39 -10.37 -24.16 -7.54
C MET A 39 -10.93 -25.59 -7.62
N THR A 40 -12.23 -25.72 -7.92
CA THR A 40 -12.92 -27.02 -7.99
C THR A 40 -13.12 -27.52 -9.43
N TYR A 41 -12.54 -26.83 -10.41
CA TYR A 41 -12.63 -27.15 -11.84
C TYR A 41 -11.31 -26.80 -12.53
N ASN A 42 -11.03 -27.43 -13.68
CA ASN A 42 -9.89 -27.07 -14.51
C ASN A 42 -10.27 -25.86 -15.42
N PRO A 43 -9.49 -24.76 -15.43
CA PRO A 43 -9.74 -23.65 -16.35
C PRO A 43 -9.37 -24.00 -17.80
N SER A 44 -8.56 -25.04 -18.03
CA SER A 44 -8.29 -25.59 -19.36
C SER A 44 -9.51 -26.38 -19.88
N GLU A 45 -9.79 -26.31 -21.19
CA GLU A 45 -10.81 -27.13 -21.86
C GLU A 45 -10.29 -28.53 -22.22
N GLU A 46 -9.31 -29.03 -21.48
CA GLU A 46 -8.74 -30.36 -21.68
C GLU A 46 -9.73 -31.47 -21.35
N ILE A 47 -9.55 -32.59 -22.06
CA ILE A 47 -10.38 -33.78 -21.92
C ILE A 47 -9.72 -34.67 -20.89
N GLY A 48 -10.41 -34.91 -19.76
CA GLY A 48 -9.93 -35.83 -18.73
C GLY A 48 -10.15 -37.31 -19.11
N ILE A 49 -9.74 -38.22 -18.21
CA ILE A 49 -9.80 -39.68 -18.40
C ILE A 49 -11.20 -40.21 -18.75
N SER A 50 -12.24 -39.51 -18.31
CA SER A 50 -13.64 -39.85 -18.61
C SER A 50 -14.07 -39.54 -20.05
N GLY A 51 -13.19 -38.92 -20.86
CA GLY A 51 -13.51 -38.45 -22.21
C GLY A 51 -14.37 -37.18 -22.22
N ARG A 52 -14.41 -36.43 -21.11
CA ARG A 52 -15.23 -35.23 -20.94
C ARG A 52 -14.40 -34.02 -20.54
N THR A 53 -14.85 -32.84 -20.99
CA THR A 53 -14.41 -31.54 -20.48
C THR A 53 -15.29 -31.11 -19.31
N ALA A 54 -14.84 -30.13 -18.51
CA ALA A 54 -15.64 -29.55 -17.42
C ALA A 54 -17.00 -29.01 -17.91
N LYS A 55 -17.01 -28.35 -19.08
CA LYS A 55 -18.24 -27.82 -19.69
C LYS A 55 -19.22 -28.93 -20.08
N SER A 56 -18.75 -29.98 -20.77
CA SER A 56 -19.61 -31.10 -21.18
C SER A 56 -20.16 -31.86 -19.97
N PHE A 57 -19.36 -32.00 -18.91
CA PHE A 57 -19.81 -32.56 -17.64
C PHE A 57 -20.91 -31.71 -17.00
N ASP A 58 -20.72 -30.39 -16.93
CA ASP A 58 -21.69 -29.46 -16.34
C ASP A 58 -23.03 -29.44 -17.09
N GLU A 59 -23.00 -29.47 -18.43
CA GLU A 59 -24.20 -29.59 -19.27
C GLU A 59 -24.98 -30.88 -18.93
N THR A 60 -24.26 -32.00 -18.83
CA THR A 60 -24.87 -33.29 -18.47
C THR A 60 -25.41 -33.30 -17.04
N PHE A 61 -24.67 -32.73 -16.09
CA PHE A 61 -25.07 -32.66 -14.69
C PHE A 61 -26.35 -31.83 -14.53
N LEU A 62 -26.44 -30.70 -15.22
CA LEU A 62 -27.63 -29.85 -15.24
C LEU A 62 -28.85 -30.56 -15.84
N GLU A 63 -28.65 -31.35 -16.90
CA GLU A 63 -29.73 -32.15 -17.47
C GLU A 63 -30.30 -33.13 -16.44
N TYR A 64 -29.44 -33.85 -15.72
CA TYR A 64 -29.86 -34.78 -14.66
C TYR A 64 -30.52 -34.10 -13.46
N SER A 65 -30.15 -32.84 -13.17
CA SER A 65 -30.72 -32.08 -12.06
C SER A 65 -31.95 -31.25 -12.44
N GLY A 66 -32.50 -31.43 -13.65
CA GLY A 66 -33.69 -30.71 -14.11
C GLY A 66 -33.43 -29.21 -14.37
N GLY A 67 -32.20 -28.85 -14.74
CA GLY A 67 -31.78 -27.48 -15.06
C GLY A 67 -31.47 -26.60 -13.85
N VAL A 68 -31.38 -27.18 -12.65
CA VAL A 68 -31.10 -26.45 -11.40
C VAL A 68 -29.80 -26.93 -10.79
N TRP A 69 -29.01 -26.02 -10.22
CA TRP A 69 -27.82 -26.38 -9.43
C TRP A 69 -28.23 -26.73 -7.99
N PRO A 70 -28.15 -28.00 -7.55
CA PRO A 70 -28.50 -28.37 -6.18
C PRO A 70 -27.51 -27.79 -5.17
N ILE A 71 -27.92 -27.76 -3.90
CA ILE A 71 -27.02 -27.41 -2.80
C ILE A 71 -25.82 -28.37 -2.80
N GLY A 72 -24.61 -27.83 -2.68
CA GLY A 72 -23.36 -28.60 -2.72
C GLY A 72 -22.84 -28.91 -4.12
N SER A 73 -23.53 -28.47 -5.18
CA SER A 73 -23.06 -28.63 -6.57
C SER A 73 -21.68 -28.02 -6.84
N ALA A 74 -21.19 -27.11 -5.99
CA ALA A 74 -19.81 -26.60 -6.05
C ALA A 74 -18.73 -27.72 -5.98
N PHE A 75 -19.05 -28.88 -5.40
CA PHE A 75 -18.15 -30.02 -5.21
C PHE A 75 -18.38 -31.19 -6.18
N ARG A 76 -19.28 -31.02 -7.16
CA ARG A 76 -19.68 -32.08 -8.10
C ARG A 76 -18.51 -32.68 -8.88
N ILE A 77 -17.59 -31.84 -9.37
CA ILE A 77 -16.45 -32.26 -10.20
C ILE A 77 -15.46 -33.05 -9.36
N ILE A 78 -15.06 -32.53 -8.19
CA ILE A 78 -14.12 -33.23 -7.31
C ILE A 78 -14.70 -34.57 -6.83
N THR A 79 -16.02 -34.66 -6.64
CA THR A 79 -16.70 -35.91 -6.26
C THR A 79 -16.68 -36.91 -7.42
N TYR A 80 -16.90 -36.44 -8.64
CA TYR A 80 -16.81 -37.28 -9.84
C TYR A 80 -15.40 -37.85 -10.02
N ASP A 81 -14.38 -37.01 -9.89
CA ASP A 81 -12.99 -37.44 -9.98
C ASP A 81 -12.57 -38.36 -8.83
N SER A 82 -13.12 -38.17 -7.62
CA SER A 82 -12.86 -39.08 -6.49
C SER A 82 -13.32 -40.51 -6.76
N VAL A 83 -14.45 -40.68 -7.47
CA VAL A 83 -14.93 -42.02 -7.88
C VAL A 83 -14.00 -42.64 -8.92
N TRP A 84 -13.50 -41.84 -9.88
CA TRP A 84 -12.48 -42.29 -10.84
C TRP A 84 -11.19 -42.71 -10.14
N HIS A 85 -10.72 -41.92 -9.17
CA HIS A 85 -9.52 -42.23 -8.40
C HIS A 85 -9.67 -43.56 -7.66
N ALA A 86 -10.81 -43.78 -6.98
CA ALA A 86 -11.10 -45.04 -6.31
C ALA A 86 -11.11 -46.23 -7.30
N ALA A 87 -11.73 -46.08 -8.47
CA ALA A 87 -11.78 -47.12 -9.48
C ALA A 87 -10.38 -47.46 -10.04
N LEU A 88 -9.57 -46.45 -10.32
CA LEU A 88 -8.19 -46.62 -10.79
C LEU A 88 -7.30 -47.25 -9.72
N GLY A 89 -7.45 -46.86 -8.45
CA GLY A 89 -6.70 -47.43 -7.34
C GLY A 89 -7.03 -48.91 -7.12
N LEU A 90 -8.31 -49.29 -7.19
CA LEU A 90 -8.73 -50.69 -7.13
C LEU A 90 -8.20 -51.50 -8.33
N ASN A 91 -8.23 -50.92 -9.53
CA ASN A 91 -7.67 -51.57 -10.72
C ASN A 91 -6.15 -51.80 -10.58
N ALA A 92 -5.41 -50.79 -10.12
CA ALA A 92 -3.98 -50.90 -9.85
C ALA A 92 -3.68 -51.96 -8.78
N THR A 93 -4.49 -52.02 -7.71
CA THR A 93 -4.39 -53.05 -6.67
C THR A 93 -4.56 -54.45 -7.27
N LEU A 94 -5.56 -54.63 -8.13
CA LEU A 94 -5.81 -55.90 -8.80
C LEU A 94 -4.64 -56.32 -9.69
N SER A 95 -4.07 -55.39 -10.46
CA SER A 95 -2.85 -55.64 -11.26
C SER A 95 -1.69 -56.09 -10.38
N LYS A 96 -1.39 -55.38 -9.28
CA LYS A 96 -0.32 -55.77 -8.33
C LYS A 96 -0.55 -57.16 -7.72
N LEU A 97 -1.79 -57.53 -7.41
CA LEU A 97 -2.13 -58.87 -6.91
C LEU A 97 -1.87 -59.96 -7.95
N ILE A 98 -2.21 -59.71 -9.21
CA ILE A 98 -1.96 -60.65 -10.31
C ILE A 98 -0.46 -60.78 -10.57
N ASP A 99 0.26 -59.67 -10.66
CA ASP A 99 1.69 -59.63 -10.98
C ASP A 99 2.57 -60.24 -9.88
N SER A 100 2.15 -60.14 -8.62
CA SER A 100 2.81 -60.81 -7.49
C SER A 100 2.51 -62.31 -7.39
N GLY A 101 1.65 -62.86 -8.25
CA GLY A 101 1.23 -64.26 -8.20
C GLY A 101 0.31 -64.57 -7.01
N SER A 102 -0.32 -63.56 -6.42
CA SER A 102 -1.23 -63.75 -5.29
C SER A 102 -2.49 -64.50 -5.72
N ASN A 103 -2.94 -65.43 -4.87
CA ASN A 103 -4.24 -66.09 -5.03
C ASN A 103 -5.40 -65.21 -4.53
N LYS A 104 -5.11 -64.11 -3.82
CA LYS A 104 -6.13 -63.18 -3.34
C LYS A 104 -6.63 -62.29 -4.49
N ARG A 105 -7.91 -61.93 -4.45
CA ARG A 105 -8.57 -60.94 -5.29
C ARG A 105 -9.27 -59.90 -4.42
N LEU A 106 -9.77 -58.83 -5.02
CA LEU A 106 -10.43 -57.74 -4.28
C LEU A 106 -11.66 -58.24 -3.48
N GLU A 107 -12.37 -59.23 -4.00
CA GLU A 107 -13.51 -59.88 -3.33
C GLU A 107 -13.15 -60.70 -2.10
N ASN A 108 -11.85 -60.99 -1.87
CA ASN A 108 -11.38 -61.72 -0.70
C ASN A 108 -11.03 -60.82 0.48
N PHE A 109 -11.28 -59.50 0.39
CA PHE A 109 -11.00 -58.56 1.45
C PHE A 109 -11.79 -58.87 2.73
N VAL A 110 -11.10 -58.84 3.87
CA VAL A 110 -11.69 -58.87 5.20
C VAL A 110 -11.10 -57.75 6.05
N TYR A 111 -11.86 -57.20 6.99
CA TYR A 111 -11.43 -56.04 7.80
C TYR A 111 -10.16 -56.27 8.65
N SER A 112 -9.76 -57.53 8.85
CA SER A 112 -8.51 -57.88 9.54
C SER A 112 -7.29 -58.02 8.62
N ASP A 113 -7.46 -57.92 7.30
CA ASP A 113 -6.39 -58.08 6.32
C ASP A 113 -5.62 -56.77 6.12
N ILE A 114 -4.64 -56.56 6.99
CA ILE A 114 -3.78 -55.36 6.98
C ILE A 114 -2.94 -55.32 5.69
N GLU A 115 -2.44 -56.47 5.21
CA GLU A 115 -1.63 -56.52 3.98
C GLU A 115 -2.43 -56.06 2.76
N MET A 116 -3.69 -56.48 2.63
CA MET A 116 -4.55 -56.02 1.54
C MET A 116 -4.92 -54.54 1.70
N ALA A 117 -5.16 -54.07 2.93
CA ALA A 117 -5.44 -52.65 3.18
C ALA A 117 -4.24 -51.75 2.83
N ASP A 118 -3.02 -52.17 3.17
CA ASP A 118 -1.78 -51.48 2.84
C ASP A 118 -1.55 -51.44 1.33
N LEU A 119 -1.78 -52.57 0.64
CA LEU A 119 -1.65 -52.64 -0.82
C LEU A 119 -2.66 -51.74 -1.54
N ILE A 120 -3.91 -51.68 -1.06
CA ILE A 120 -4.94 -50.76 -1.59
C ILE A 120 -4.49 -49.31 -1.37
N SER A 121 -4.03 -48.97 -0.16
CA SER A 121 -3.60 -47.62 0.19
C SER A 121 -2.41 -47.16 -0.65
N GLU A 122 -1.43 -48.03 -0.84
CA GLU A 122 -0.28 -47.77 -1.71
C GLU A 122 -0.72 -47.58 -3.17
N SER A 123 -1.60 -48.45 -3.67
CA SER A 123 -2.11 -48.38 -5.05
C SER A 123 -2.90 -47.09 -5.30
N VAL A 124 -3.74 -46.65 -4.35
CA VAL A 124 -4.48 -45.39 -4.46
C VAL A 124 -3.53 -44.19 -4.48
N ARG A 125 -2.47 -44.22 -3.67
CA ARG A 125 -1.48 -43.13 -3.60
C ARG A 125 -0.66 -43.01 -4.89
N GLU A 126 -0.34 -44.12 -5.54
CA GLU A 126 0.45 -44.14 -6.77
C GLU A 126 -0.33 -43.74 -8.03
N VAL A 127 -1.67 -43.77 -7.98
CA VAL A 127 -2.50 -43.35 -9.10
C VAL A 127 -2.29 -41.88 -9.39
N SER A 128 -1.97 -41.60 -10.66
CA SER A 128 -1.82 -40.26 -11.24
C SER A 128 -2.59 -40.24 -12.56
N PHE A 129 -3.51 -39.28 -12.71
CA PHE A 129 -4.34 -39.14 -13.91
C PHE A 129 -4.90 -37.73 -14.06
N ASP A 130 -5.31 -37.38 -15.27
CA ASP A 130 -6.00 -36.13 -15.55
C ASP A 130 -7.51 -36.32 -15.42
N GLY A 131 -8.08 -35.74 -14.37
CA GLY A 131 -9.52 -35.68 -14.13
C GLY A 131 -10.17 -34.46 -14.78
N ILE A 132 -11.42 -34.16 -14.39
CA ILE A 132 -12.12 -32.96 -14.85
C ILE A 132 -11.66 -31.73 -14.06
N SER A 133 -11.27 -31.90 -12.79
CA SER A 133 -10.71 -30.83 -11.94
C SER A 133 -9.26 -30.47 -12.27
N GLY A 134 -8.55 -31.31 -13.03
CA GLY A 134 -7.14 -31.13 -13.39
C GLY A 134 -6.33 -32.41 -13.17
N HIS A 135 -5.02 -32.26 -13.08
CA HIS A 135 -4.13 -33.35 -12.70
C HIS A 135 -4.38 -33.78 -11.25
N ILE A 136 -4.54 -35.08 -11.01
CA ILE A 136 -4.81 -35.64 -9.69
C ILE A 136 -3.73 -36.64 -9.36
N GLN A 137 -2.98 -36.34 -8.29
CA GLN A 137 -2.00 -37.21 -7.67
C GLN A 137 -1.97 -36.91 -6.17
N MET A 138 -1.84 -37.97 -5.36
CA MET A 138 -1.66 -37.81 -3.91
C MET A 138 -0.19 -37.63 -3.56
N ASP A 139 0.08 -36.77 -2.58
CA ASP A 139 1.39 -36.64 -1.96
C ASP A 139 1.66 -37.75 -0.93
N GLU A 140 2.81 -37.66 -0.25
CA GLU A 140 3.20 -38.60 0.80
C GLU A 140 2.26 -38.60 2.03
N TYR A 141 1.45 -37.55 2.20
CA TYR A 141 0.49 -37.37 3.28
C TYR A 141 -0.96 -37.70 2.87
N GLY A 142 -1.20 -38.05 1.60
CA GLY A 142 -2.52 -38.36 1.05
C GLY A 142 -3.33 -37.13 0.62
N ALA A 143 -2.69 -35.95 0.48
CA ALA A 143 -3.32 -34.74 -0.02
C ALA A 143 -3.15 -34.61 -1.54
N THR A 144 -4.08 -33.93 -2.19
CA THR A 144 -3.97 -33.52 -3.60
C THR A 144 -3.62 -32.03 -3.68
N HIS A 145 -3.02 -31.60 -4.80
CA HIS A 145 -2.60 -30.21 -5.02
C HIS A 145 -3.43 -29.53 -6.12
N PRO A 146 -4.69 -29.16 -5.83
CA PRO A 146 -5.53 -28.46 -6.79
C PRO A 146 -5.00 -27.05 -7.05
N LEU A 147 -5.38 -26.47 -8.19
CA LEU A 147 -5.10 -25.08 -8.50
C LEU A 147 -5.71 -24.14 -7.43
N ILE A 148 -4.97 -23.10 -7.05
CA ILE A 148 -5.47 -22.07 -6.13
C ILE A 148 -6.03 -20.91 -6.96
N ALA A 149 -7.33 -20.67 -6.85
CA ALA A 149 -8.00 -19.55 -7.49
C ALA A 149 -7.79 -18.25 -6.70
N VAL A 150 -7.52 -17.17 -7.43
CA VAL A 150 -7.62 -15.80 -6.95
C VAL A 150 -8.75 -15.12 -7.72
N THR A 151 -9.82 -14.79 -7.02
CA THR A 151 -10.96 -14.07 -7.59
C THR A 151 -11.03 -12.65 -7.01
N GLN A 152 -11.63 -11.73 -7.75
CA GLN A 152 -11.82 -10.35 -7.32
C GLN A 152 -13.30 -10.00 -7.32
N GLN A 153 -13.76 -9.30 -6.28
CA GLN A 153 -15.12 -8.74 -6.24
C GLN A 153 -15.24 -7.59 -7.24
N LEU A 154 -16.17 -7.74 -8.19
CA LEU A 154 -16.53 -6.74 -9.18
C LEU A 154 -18.06 -6.58 -9.18
N GLY A 155 -18.54 -5.54 -8.50
CA GLY A 155 -19.98 -5.35 -8.27
C GLY A 155 -20.55 -6.52 -7.47
N ASP A 156 -21.63 -7.13 -7.96
CA ASP A 156 -22.32 -8.24 -7.27
C ASP A 156 -21.69 -9.62 -7.54
N THR A 157 -20.66 -9.68 -8.39
CA THR A 157 -20.05 -10.95 -8.84
C THR A 157 -18.58 -11.03 -8.49
N ARG A 158 -18.09 -12.25 -8.29
CA ARG A 158 -16.65 -12.53 -8.20
C ARG A 158 -16.15 -13.03 -9.54
N LYS A 159 -15.05 -12.45 -10.03
CA LYS A 159 -14.43 -12.85 -11.29
C LYS A 159 -13.06 -13.47 -11.01
N LEU A 160 -12.75 -14.58 -11.66
CA LEU A 160 -11.40 -15.16 -11.64
C LEU A 160 -10.41 -14.19 -12.33
N ILE A 161 -9.32 -13.87 -11.63
CA ILE A 161 -8.28 -12.96 -12.14
C ILE A 161 -6.91 -13.62 -12.20
N ALA A 162 -6.70 -14.70 -11.46
CA ALA A 162 -5.50 -15.51 -11.52
C ALA A 162 -5.73 -16.89 -10.93
N TYR A 163 -4.89 -17.84 -11.30
CA TYR A 163 -4.79 -19.12 -10.59
C TYR A 163 -3.32 -19.52 -10.44
N TYR A 164 -3.01 -20.20 -9.35
CA TYR A 164 -1.67 -20.63 -9.00
C TYR A 164 -1.57 -22.15 -9.05
N ASN A 165 -0.60 -22.66 -9.81
CA ASN A 165 -0.21 -24.06 -9.78
C ASN A 165 0.88 -24.27 -8.73
N ILE A 166 0.60 -25.13 -7.75
CA ILE A 166 1.54 -25.45 -6.66
C ILE A 166 2.73 -26.25 -7.19
N GLU A 167 2.49 -27.18 -8.12
CA GLU A 167 3.53 -28.09 -8.64
C GLU A 167 4.58 -27.32 -9.46
N ASP A 168 4.13 -26.44 -10.36
CA ASP A 168 5.03 -25.64 -11.19
C ASP A 168 5.51 -24.35 -10.49
N SER A 169 4.89 -23.98 -9.36
CA SER A 169 5.07 -22.68 -8.71
C SER A 169 4.79 -21.48 -9.64
N VAL A 170 3.81 -21.61 -10.53
CA VAL A 170 3.45 -20.60 -11.54
C VAL A 170 2.11 -19.94 -11.21
N LEU A 171 2.10 -18.61 -11.11
CA LEU A 171 0.88 -17.80 -11.07
C LEU A 171 0.50 -17.37 -12.49
N THR A 172 -0.63 -17.87 -12.98
CA THR A 172 -1.17 -17.49 -14.30
C THR A 172 -2.23 -16.42 -14.12
N LEU A 173 -2.06 -15.26 -14.75
CA LEU A 173 -3.05 -14.18 -14.75
C LEU A 173 -4.11 -14.44 -15.83
N VAL A 174 -5.37 -14.21 -15.47
CA VAL A 174 -6.53 -14.29 -16.36
C VAL A 174 -6.98 -12.86 -16.67
N ASP A 175 -7.27 -12.58 -17.94
CA ASP A 175 -7.78 -11.27 -18.41
C ASP A 175 -6.94 -10.04 -17.97
N GLY A 176 -5.62 -10.20 -17.82
CA GLY A 176 -4.71 -9.12 -17.42
C GLY A 176 -4.61 -8.89 -15.90
N GLY A 177 -5.28 -9.70 -15.07
CA GLY A 177 -5.10 -9.72 -13.62
C GLY A 177 -6.07 -8.81 -12.83
N PRO A 178 -5.70 -8.43 -11.59
CA PRO A 178 -6.57 -7.61 -10.73
C PRO A 178 -6.78 -6.21 -11.31
N VAL A 179 -8.03 -5.76 -11.29
CA VAL A 179 -8.41 -4.40 -11.73
C VAL A 179 -8.62 -3.52 -10.50
N TRP A 180 -7.84 -2.45 -10.40
CA TRP A 180 -7.92 -1.48 -9.29
C TRP A 180 -8.62 -0.20 -9.70
N THR A 181 -9.08 0.56 -8.70
CA THR A 181 -9.62 1.91 -8.91
C THR A 181 -8.58 2.79 -9.61
N ASP A 182 -9.02 3.56 -10.61
CA ASP A 182 -8.18 4.44 -11.43
C ASP A 182 -7.03 3.74 -12.19
N GLY A 183 -7.05 2.40 -12.28
CA GLY A 183 -6.02 1.62 -12.97
C GLY A 183 -4.66 1.59 -12.25
N VAL A 184 -4.59 2.05 -11.00
CA VAL A 184 -3.35 2.13 -10.24
C VAL A 184 -3.36 1.11 -9.11
N THR A 185 -2.35 0.25 -9.07
CA THR A 185 -2.16 -0.70 -7.97
C THR A 185 -1.90 0.05 -6.65
N PRO A 186 -2.65 -0.24 -5.58
CA PRO A 186 -2.44 0.41 -4.29
C PRO A 186 -1.05 0.09 -3.74
N LYS A 187 -0.45 1.07 -3.08
CA LYS A 187 0.82 0.91 -2.38
C LYS A 187 0.59 0.41 -0.96
N ASP A 188 1.61 -0.21 -0.38
CA ASP A 188 1.63 -0.67 1.01
C ASP A 188 1.63 0.47 2.03
N SER A 189 2.12 1.64 1.64
CA SER A 189 2.34 2.79 2.51
C SER A 189 2.20 4.12 1.76
N SER A 190 1.98 5.20 2.52
CA SER A 190 1.96 6.56 1.99
C SER A 190 3.38 7.05 1.72
N ALA A 191 3.56 7.78 0.62
CA ALA A 191 4.83 8.44 0.32
C ALA A 191 4.99 9.69 1.19
N VAL A 192 6.08 9.78 1.95
CA VAL A 192 6.42 10.97 2.74
C VAL A 192 7.13 11.97 1.83
N VAL A 193 6.49 13.11 1.56
CA VAL A 193 7.10 14.22 0.82
C VAL A 193 7.48 15.31 1.81
N LEU A 194 8.78 15.53 1.97
CA LEU A 194 9.31 16.61 2.81
C LEU A 194 9.24 17.93 2.03
N ASP A 195 8.38 18.84 2.49
CA ASP A 195 8.32 20.21 1.96
C ASP A 195 8.88 21.21 3.00
N HIS A 196 9.69 22.15 2.52
CA HIS A 196 10.31 23.16 3.38
C HIS A 196 9.45 24.43 3.39
N ILE A 197 8.83 24.70 4.55
CA ILE A 197 8.08 25.93 4.77
C ILE A 197 9.07 27.09 4.90
N ARG A 198 9.07 27.99 3.91
CA ARG A 198 9.89 29.22 3.87
C ARG A 198 9.04 30.47 4.08
N VAL A 199 9.67 31.61 4.34
CA VAL A 199 8.98 32.90 4.48
C VAL A 199 8.28 33.26 3.16
N SER A 200 7.04 33.76 3.23
CA SER A 200 6.30 34.17 2.05
C SER A 200 6.96 35.37 1.36
N SER A 201 7.03 35.34 0.03
CA SER A 201 7.65 36.41 -0.75
C SER A 201 6.94 37.76 -0.57
N ALA A 202 5.62 37.74 -0.32
CA ALA A 202 4.82 38.92 -0.07
C ALA A 202 5.20 39.60 1.27
N LEU A 203 5.30 38.81 2.35
CA LEU A 203 5.70 39.34 3.65
C LEU A 203 7.12 39.90 3.61
N TYR A 204 8.04 39.19 2.95
CA TYR A 204 9.40 39.67 2.74
C TYR A 204 9.41 41.01 1.98
N GLY A 205 8.67 41.13 0.87
CA GLY A 205 8.59 42.36 0.10
C GLY A 205 8.10 43.57 0.92
N ILE A 206 7.04 43.39 1.73
CA ILE A 206 6.51 44.46 2.59
C ILE A 206 7.54 44.88 3.64
N MET A 207 8.16 43.92 4.32
CA MET A 207 9.14 44.22 5.37
C MET A 207 10.41 44.87 4.80
N SER A 208 10.90 44.42 3.65
CA SER A 208 12.05 45.04 2.97
C SER A 208 11.76 46.47 2.53
N PHE A 209 10.53 46.76 2.07
CA PHE A 209 10.13 48.12 1.71
C PHE A 209 10.13 49.05 2.92
N LEU A 210 9.56 48.61 4.05
CA LEU A 210 9.57 49.39 5.30
C LEU A 210 11.00 49.61 5.82
N ALA A 211 11.87 48.59 5.75
CA ALA A 211 13.27 48.70 6.13
C ALA A 211 14.04 49.71 5.24
N LEU A 212 13.75 49.73 3.94
CA LEU A 212 14.34 50.69 3.00
C LEU A 212 13.98 52.13 3.35
N ILE A 213 12.72 52.41 3.70
CA ILE A 213 12.29 53.74 4.17
C ILE A 213 13.09 54.14 5.42
N GLY A 214 13.24 53.23 6.39
CA GLY A 214 14.03 53.46 7.60
C GLY A 214 15.51 53.76 7.31
N ILE A 215 16.11 53.07 6.33
CA ILE A 215 17.50 53.33 5.90
C ILE A 215 17.65 54.71 5.27
N VAL A 216 16.76 55.07 4.34
CA VAL A 216 16.78 56.38 3.67
C VAL A 216 16.64 57.51 4.70
N GLN A 217 15.70 57.36 5.64
CA GLN A 217 15.51 58.31 6.73
C GLN A 217 16.74 58.40 7.65
N GLY A 218 17.33 57.26 8.02
CA GLY A 218 18.54 57.19 8.85
C GLY A 218 19.75 57.86 8.19
N ILE A 219 19.96 57.67 6.88
CA ILE A 219 21.02 58.34 6.11
C ILE A 219 20.79 59.86 6.10
N GLY A 220 19.55 60.31 5.91
CA GLY A 220 19.19 61.73 5.98
C GLY A 220 19.56 62.34 7.34
N TYR A 221 19.19 61.68 8.44
CA TYR A 221 19.57 62.13 9.78
C TYR A 221 21.08 62.13 10.01
N PHE A 222 21.79 61.11 9.52
CA PHE A 222 23.25 61.05 9.59
C PHE A 222 23.92 62.23 8.88
N ALA A 223 23.44 62.56 7.67
CA ALA A 223 23.94 63.68 6.86
C ALA A 223 23.71 65.02 7.55
N VAL A 224 22.48 65.28 8.04
CA VAL A 224 22.13 66.51 8.76
C VAL A 224 22.97 66.65 10.04
N ASN A 225 23.07 65.58 10.83
CA ASN A 225 23.83 65.59 12.09
C ASN A 225 25.33 65.84 11.86
N THR A 226 25.87 65.34 10.76
CA THR A 226 27.28 65.53 10.39
C THR A 226 27.54 66.92 9.80
N HIS A 227 26.68 67.40 8.91
CA HIS A 227 26.83 68.70 8.25
C HIS A 227 26.69 69.87 9.24
N TYR A 228 25.66 69.85 10.08
CA TYR A 228 25.39 70.93 11.03
C TYR A 228 26.04 70.71 12.42
N ARG A 229 27.05 69.82 12.53
CA ARG A 229 27.70 69.46 13.80
C ARG A 229 28.27 70.65 14.60
N THR A 230 28.58 71.75 13.92
CA THR A 230 29.14 72.98 14.51
C THR A 230 28.07 73.93 15.05
N THR A 231 26.80 73.75 14.66
CA THR A 231 25.69 74.57 15.18
C THR A 231 25.48 74.30 16.66
N ARG A 232 25.22 75.35 17.45
CA ARG A 232 25.18 75.29 18.92
C ARG A 232 24.23 74.20 19.44
N ILE A 233 23.05 74.09 18.86
CA ILE A 233 22.01 73.11 19.27
C ILE A 233 22.50 71.68 19.05
N ILE A 234 23.00 71.36 17.85
CA ILE A 234 23.45 70.00 17.52
C ILE A 234 24.72 69.65 18.28
N LYS A 235 25.64 70.60 18.46
CA LYS A 235 26.86 70.43 19.25
C LYS A 235 26.57 70.05 20.71
N MET A 236 25.56 70.67 21.34
CA MET A 236 25.15 70.32 22.72
C MET A 236 24.51 68.93 22.82
N SER A 237 23.97 68.39 21.71
CA SER A 237 23.29 67.09 21.68
C SER A 237 24.22 65.86 21.60
N SER A 238 25.55 66.06 21.63
CA SER A 238 26.58 65.02 21.45
C SER A 238 26.51 64.32 20.09
N PRO A 239 26.87 65.01 18.99
CA PRO A 239 26.62 64.56 17.62
C PRO A 239 27.27 63.20 17.28
N ASN A 240 28.45 62.90 17.82
CA ASN A 240 29.14 61.62 17.60
C ASN A 240 28.39 60.43 18.22
N ILE A 241 27.78 60.61 19.40
CA ILE A 241 26.99 59.56 20.06
C ILE A 241 25.69 59.34 19.28
N ASN A 242 25.04 60.40 18.80
CA ASN A 242 23.84 60.28 17.97
C ASN A 242 24.14 59.59 16.63
N ASN A 243 25.31 59.85 16.02
CA ASN A 243 25.75 59.14 14.81
C ASN A 243 25.96 57.63 15.07
N LEU A 244 26.42 57.25 16.27
CA LEU A 244 26.55 55.84 16.68
C LEU A 244 25.18 55.16 16.86
N VAL A 245 24.19 55.88 17.41
CA VAL A 245 22.80 55.40 17.47
C VAL A 245 22.25 55.15 16.07
N ILE A 246 22.42 56.11 15.16
CA ILE A 246 21.95 56.00 13.77
C ILE A 246 22.63 54.81 13.06
N ALA A 247 23.94 54.63 13.23
CA ALA A 247 24.66 53.50 12.68
C ALA A 247 24.12 52.15 13.18
N GLY A 248 23.80 52.04 14.48
CA GLY A 248 23.16 50.85 15.05
C GLY A 248 21.78 50.57 14.44
N CYS A 249 20.95 51.61 14.27
CA CYS A 249 19.64 51.48 13.62
C CYS A 249 19.74 51.06 12.15
N LEU A 250 20.69 51.61 11.38
CA LEU A 250 20.92 51.22 9.99
C LEU A 250 21.33 49.75 9.87
N LEU A 251 22.19 49.26 10.77
CA LEU A 251 22.61 47.87 10.81
C LEU A 251 21.43 46.93 11.16
N SER A 252 20.55 47.35 12.07
CA SER A 252 19.32 46.62 12.39
C SER A 252 18.35 46.54 11.20
N PHE A 253 18.18 47.61 10.43
CA PHE A 253 17.36 47.57 9.20
C PHE A 253 17.96 46.69 8.12
N ALA A 254 19.29 46.65 8.00
CA ALA A 254 19.99 45.78 7.04
C ALA A 254 19.71 44.28 7.27
N THR A 255 19.42 43.88 8.51
CA THR A 255 19.10 42.47 8.86
C THR A 255 17.85 41.94 8.15
N VAL A 256 16.91 42.81 7.80
CA VAL A 256 15.63 42.44 7.17
C VAL A 256 15.84 41.88 5.76
N PHE A 257 16.88 42.33 5.05
CA PHE A 257 17.23 41.84 3.71
C PHE A 257 17.85 40.44 3.73
N VAL A 258 18.27 39.95 4.91
CA VAL A 258 18.81 38.61 5.08
C VAL A 258 17.69 37.72 5.60
N ALA A 259 16.80 37.25 4.72
CA ALA A 259 15.67 36.40 5.08
C ALA A 259 15.70 35.06 4.33
N ASP A 260 15.17 34.01 4.96
CA ASP A 260 15.03 32.67 4.35
C ASP A 260 13.81 32.63 3.43
N VAL A 261 14.01 33.11 2.20
CA VAL A 261 13.03 33.11 1.12
C VAL A 261 13.40 32.07 0.06
N LYS A 262 12.43 31.59 -0.72
CA LYS A 262 12.64 30.56 -1.76
C LYS A 262 13.78 30.85 -2.73
N MET A 263 14.09 32.14 -2.97
CA MET A 263 15.12 32.60 -3.91
C MET A 263 16.42 33.04 -3.22
N ALA A 264 16.57 32.79 -1.92
CA ALA A 264 17.78 33.17 -1.19
C ALA A 264 18.99 32.36 -1.71
N PRO A 265 20.09 33.02 -2.11
CA PRO A 265 21.28 32.34 -2.64
C PRO A 265 22.17 31.74 -1.52
N LEU A 266 21.83 32.01 -0.25
CA LEU A 266 22.60 31.63 0.92
C LEU A 266 22.02 30.39 1.60
N SER A 267 22.88 29.59 2.24
CA SER A 267 22.42 28.46 3.06
C SER A 267 21.64 28.94 4.29
N THR A 268 20.69 28.14 4.78
CA THR A 268 19.89 28.44 5.98
C THR A 268 20.78 28.77 7.20
N LEU A 269 21.92 28.07 7.34
CA LEU A 269 22.88 28.32 8.40
C LEU A 269 23.57 29.69 8.25
N ALA A 270 23.97 30.05 7.03
CA ALA A 270 24.58 31.36 6.76
C ALA A 270 23.58 32.50 7.03
N ILE A 271 22.33 32.35 6.60
CA ILE A 271 21.24 33.30 6.87
C ILE A 271 21.06 33.47 8.39
N CYS A 272 21.01 32.37 9.15
CA CYS A 272 20.88 32.41 10.61
C CYS A 272 22.03 33.19 11.27
N ASN A 273 23.27 32.86 10.93
CA ASN A 273 24.45 33.51 11.52
C ASN A 273 24.53 35.00 11.18
N ILE A 274 24.33 35.37 9.91
CA ILE A 274 24.41 36.75 9.47
C ILE A 274 23.32 37.59 10.16
N ARG A 275 22.07 37.09 10.22
CA ARG A 275 20.97 37.78 10.91
C ARG A 275 21.27 38.00 12.39
N MET A 276 21.74 36.96 13.09
CA MET A 276 22.06 37.04 14.51
C MET A 276 23.15 38.07 14.78
N ILE A 277 24.24 38.03 14.02
CA ILE A 277 25.38 38.94 14.19
C ILE A 277 24.98 40.38 13.90
N THR A 278 24.36 40.63 12.76
CA THR A 278 23.98 41.99 12.34
C THR A 278 22.96 42.62 13.30
N PHE A 279 21.98 41.85 13.77
CA PHE A 279 20.96 42.34 14.70
C PHE A 279 21.55 42.64 16.08
N THR A 280 22.38 41.74 16.61
CA THR A 280 23.01 41.91 17.92
C THR A 280 23.94 43.12 17.93
N LEU A 281 24.79 43.25 16.92
CA LEU A 281 25.67 44.42 16.78
C LEU A 281 24.87 45.72 16.62
N GLY A 282 23.82 45.73 15.80
CA GLY A 282 22.97 46.91 15.59
C GLY A 282 22.29 47.36 16.87
N PHE A 283 21.70 46.42 17.61
CA PHE A 283 21.07 46.66 18.91
C PHE A 283 22.06 47.18 19.95
N SER A 284 23.20 46.51 20.12
CA SER A 284 24.22 46.90 21.11
C SER A 284 24.79 48.29 20.84
N LEU A 285 25.05 48.65 19.58
CA LEU A 285 25.52 49.99 19.20
C LEU A 285 24.48 51.06 19.51
N ALA A 286 23.22 50.83 19.16
CA ALA A 286 22.15 51.80 19.38
C ALA A 286 21.85 52.02 20.86
N PHE A 287 21.59 50.94 21.61
CA PHE A 287 21.29 51.02 23.05
C PHE A 287 22.50 51.45 23.87
N GLY A 288 23.71 50.96 23.55
CA GLY A 288 24.93 51.36 24.23
C GLY A 288 25.21 52.87 24.08
N ALA A 289 24.99 53.42 22.89
CA ALA A 289 25.13 54.86 22.66
C ALA A 289 24.09 55.70 23.42
N LEU A 290 22.82 55.26 23.45
CA LEU A 290 21.77 55.90 24.25
C LEU A 290 22.09 55.87 25.75
N PHE A 291 22.53 54.72 26.26
CA PHE A 291 22.93 54.56 27.65
C PHE A 291 24.14 55.43 28.01
N ALA A 292 25.16 55.50 27.15
CA ALA A 292 26.30 56.39 27.37
C ALA A 292 25.87 57.86 27.44
N LYS A 293 24.87 58.25 26.65
CA LYS A 293 24.31 59.61 26.66
C LYS A 293 23.58 59.93 27.98
N THR A 294 22.73 59.03 28.46
CA THR A 294 22.01 59.21 29.74
C THR A 294 22.96 59.16 30.93
N TRP A 295 23.92 58.23 30.92
CA TRP A 295 24.95 58.12 31.94
C TRP A 295 25.79 59.40 32.06
N ARG A 296 26.19 59.97 30.92
CA ARG A 296 26.93 61.24 30.90
C ARG A 296 26.14 62.37 31.58
N VAL A 297 24.82 62.43 31.41
CA VAL A 297 23.97 63.45 32.04
C VAL A 297 23.84 63.20 33.55
N HIS A 298 23.78 61.95 34.00
CA HIS A 298 23.69 61.62 35.42
C HIS A 298 24.99 61.95 36.19
N VAL A 299 26.16 61.78 35.54
CA VAL A 299 27.47 61.97 36.18
C VAL A 299 27.92 63.43 36.20
N ILE A 300 27.39 64.28 35.32
CA ILE A 300 27.65 65.74 35.27
C ILE A 300 26.73 66.45 36.26
#